data_AF-A0A069PAZ2-F1
#
_entry.id   AF-A0A069PAZ2-F1
#
_cell.length_a   1.000
_cell.length_b   1.000
_cell.length_c   1.000
_cell.angle_alpha   90.00
_cell.angle_beta   90.00
_cell.angle_gamma   90.00
#
_symmetry.space_group_name_H-M   'P 1'
#
loop_
_entity.id
_entity.type
_entity.pdbx_description
1 polymer ?
#
loop_
_entity_poly.entity_id
_entity_poly.type
_entity_poly.pdbx_seq_one_letter_code
_entity_poly.pdbx_strand_id
1 'polypeptide(L)'
;MSSIVLLVKTLSEDGFGLLPSSLLDEATQGISNVLAGGLDTDKWQFSDRLVAQVNAIVNEYDRHLQETRLQAIAAAYANADRKLVRDAKKSAAAPERFVKAVSTNRSPKS
;
A
#
# COMPACT_ATOMS: atom_id res chain seq x y z
N MET A 1 11.82 12.31 -13.17
CA MET A 1 10.98 13.27 -12.44
C MET A 1 9.58 13.41 -13.02
N SER A 2 9.38 13.52 -14.34
CA SER A 2 8.02 13.58 -14.93
C SER A 2 7.15 12.38 -14.55
N SER A 3 7.72 11.18 -14.50
CA SER A 3 7.06 9.95 -14.04
C SER A 3 6.62 9.99 -12.57
N ILE A 4 7.37 10.68 -11.70
CA ILE A 4 7.05 10.80 -10.26
C ILE A 4 5.89 11.76 -10.06
N VAL A 5 5.94 12.93 -10.72
CA VAL A 5 4.85 13.93 -10.67
C VAL A 5 3.55 13.35 -11.22
N LEU A 6 3.64 12.62 -12.35
CA LEU A 6 2.47 11.96 -12.95
C LEU A 6 1.86 10.92 -11.99
N LEU A 7 2.69 10.08 -11.38
CA LEU A 7 2.21 9.05 -10.45
C LEU A 7 1.56 9.64 -9.21
N VAL A 8 2.18 10.66 -8.60
CA VAL A 8 1.62 11.36 -7.44
C VAL A 8 0.30 12.02 -7.81
N LYS A 9 0.19 12.62 -9.01
CA LYS A 9 -1.06 13.22 -9.50
C LYS A 9 -2.17 12.18 -9.68
N THR A 10 -1.89 11.06 -10.36
CA THR A 10 -2.88 9.98 -10.54
C THR A 10 -3.36 9.40 -9.21
N LEU A 11 -2.45 9.10 -8.29
CA LEU A 11 -2.83 8.58 -6.96
C LEU A 11 -3.57 9.64 -6.12
N SER A 12 -3.28 10.92 -6.32
CA SER A 12 -4.02 12.02 -5.66
C SER A 12 -5.44 12.16 -6.21
N GLU A 13 -5.63 12.02 -7.51
CA GLU A 13 -6.94 12.02 -8.17
C GLU A 13 -7.81 10.84 -7.72
N ASP A 14 -7.19 9.69 -7.44
CA ASP A 14 -7.84 8.51 -6.85
C ASP A 14 -8.16 8.64 -5.35
N GLY A 15 -7.88 9.81 -4.75
CA GLY A 15 -8.20 10.14 -3.35
C GLY A 15 -7.14 9.70 -2.34
N PHE A 16 -6.00 9.19 -2.79
CA PHE A 16 -4.89 8.78 -1.93
C PHE A 16 -3.87 9.91 -1.69
N GLY A 17 -4.10 11.11 -2.23
CA GLY A 17 -3.18 12.24 -2.12
C GLY A 17 -3.52 13.18 -0.97
N LEU A 18 -2.49 13.70 -0.29
CA LEU A 18 -2.61 14.74 0.73
C LEU A 18 -2.19 16.12 0.22
N LEU A 19 -1.54 16.20 -0.94
CA LEU A 19 -1.14 17.46 -1.56
C LEU A 19 -2.30 18.06 -2.37
N PRO A 20 -2.49 19.39 -2.33
CA PRO A 20 -3.49 20.04 -3.16
C PRO A 20 -3.08 19.95 -4.64
N SER A 21 -4.05 19.68 -5.52
CA SER A 21 -3.82 19.55 -6.97
C SER A 21 -3.19 20.81 -7.58
N SER A 22 -3.54 21.99 -7.07
CA SER A 22 -2.93 23.26 -7.48
C SER A 22 -1.41 23.31 -7.25
N LEU A 23 -0.91 22.68 -6.18
CA LEU A 23 0.54 22.61 -5.93
C LEU A 23 1.23 21.72 -6.97
N LEU A 24 0.60 20.61 -7.35
CA LEU A 24 1.13 19.71 -8.38
C LEU A 24 1.18 20.38 -9.76
N ASP A 25 0.11 21.11 -10.11
CA ASP A 25 0.02 21.84 -11.37
C ASP A 25 1.04 23.00 -11.43
N GLU A 26 1.15 23.78 -10.35
CA GLU A 26 2.14 24.85 -10.24
C GLU A 26 3.58 24.31 -10.35
N ALA A 27 3.90 23.21 -9.68
CA ALA A 27 5.23 22.60 -9.74
C ALA A 27 5.53 22.07 -11.15
N THR A 28 4.54 21.47 -11.82
CA THR A 28 4.68 20.96 -13.19
C THR A 28 4.97 22.10 -14.17
N GLN A 29 4.22 23.20 -14.06
CA GLN A 29 4.44 24.38 -14.88
C GLN A 29 5.80 25.03 -14.57
N GLY A 30 6.17 25.11 -13.29
CA GLY A 30 7.46 25.64 -12.85
C GLY A 30 8.64 24.86 -13.43
N ILE A 31 8.60 23.53 -13.37
CA ILE A 31 9.63 22.66 -13.99
C ILE A 31 9.67 22.88 -15.50
N SER A 32 8.52 22.94 -16.16
CA SER A 32 8.43 23.15 -17.61
C SER A 32 9.05 24.48 -18.03
N ASN A 33 8.81 25.54 -17.26
CA ASN A 33 9.38 26.87 -17.51
C ASN A 33 10.90 26.89 -17.33
N VAL A 34 11.43 26.22 -16.29
CA VAL A 34 12.88 26.13 -16.09
C VAL A 34 13.54 25.32 -17.21
N LEU A 35 12.91 24.23 -17.66
CA LEU A 35 13.39 23.44 -18.79
C LEU A 35 13.39 24.24 -20.09
N ALA A 36 12.30 24.93 -20.40
CA ALA A 36 12.19 25.75 -21.61
C ALA A 36 13.23 26.88 -21.62
N GLY A 37 13.37 27.62 -20.51
CA GLY A 37 14.34 28.70 -20.39
C GLY A 37 15.79 28.22 -20.37
N GLY A 38 16.08 27.12 -19.69
CA GLY A 38 17.42 26.54 -19.62
C GLY A 38 17.89 25.98 -20.96
N LEU A 39 17.00 25.34 -21.72
CA LEU A 39 17.33 24.85 -23.07
C LEU A 39 17.62 25.98 -24.06
N ASP A 40 16.95 27.13 -23.91
CA ASP A 40 17.12 28.28 -24.81
C ASP A 40 18.31 29.16 -24.43
N THR A 41 18.61 29.29 -23.12
CA THR A 41 19.57 30.29 -22.61
C THR A 41 20.80 29.70 -21.91
N ASP A 42 20.86 28.37 -21.76
CA ASP A 42 21.85 27.62 -20.95
C ASP A 42 21.97 28.09 -19.48
N LYS A 43 20.94 28.77 -18.97
CA LYS A 43 20.85 29.22 -17.58
C LYS A 43 19.78 28.45 -16.83
N TRP A 44 20.22 27.69 -15.84
CA TRP A 44 19.37 26.86 -14.99
C TRP A 44 19.13 27.54 -13.64
N GLN A 45 18.02 28.25 -13.51
CA GLN A 45 17.63 28.91 -12.25
C GLN A 45 16.36 28.29 -11.71
N PHE A 46 16.45 27.73 -10.51
CA PHE A 46 15.32 27.19 -9.77
C PHE A 46 15.01 28.13 -8.62
N SER A 47 13.75 28.54 -8.47
CA SER A 47 13.34 29.32 -7.31
C SER A 47 13.25 28.43 -6.07
N ASP A 48 13.51 29.00 -4.88
CA ASP A 48 13.35 28.27 -3.61
C ASP A 48 11.94 27.70 -3.44
N ARG A 49 10.93 28.42 -3.95
CA ARG A 49 9.54 27.94 -3.99
C ARG A 49 9.42 26.65 -4.81
N LEU A 50 10.00 26.62 -6.01
CA LEU A 50 9.92 25.43 -6.87
C LEU A 50 10.66 24.24 -6.25
N VAL A 51 11.83 24.48 -5.64
CA VAL A 51 12.57 23.44 -4.91
C VAL A 51 11.74 22.88 -3.75
N ALA A 52 11.10 23.75 -2.96
CA ALA A 52 10.22 23.32 -1.86
C ALA A 52 9.01 22.51 -2.36
N GLN A 53 8.39 22.93 -3.46
CA GLN A 53 7.28 22.21 -4.09
C GLN A 53 7.71 20.82 -4.57
N VAL A 54 8.85 20.70 -5.24
CA VAL A 54 9.38 19.41 -5.71
C VAL A 54 9.70 18.48 -4.53
N ASN A 55 10.29 18.99 -3.45
CA ASN A 55 10.54 18.20 -2.25
C ASN A 55 9.25 17.67 -1.61
N ALA A 56 8.20 18.49 -1.55
CA ALA A 56 6.89 18.04 -1.06
C ALA A 56 6.34 16.89 -1.91
N ILE A 57 6.47 16.97 -3.24
CA ILE A 57 6.02 15.92 -4.17
C ILE A 57 6.82 14.63 -3.99
N VAL A 58 8.14 14.71 -3.80
CA VAL A 58 8.98 13.53 -3.55
C VAL A 58 8.61 12.86 -2.23
N ASN A 59 8.37 13.64 -1.18
CA ASN A 59 7.94 13.08 0.11
C ASN A 59 6.56 12.40 0.00
N GLU A 60 5.65 12.96 -0.79
CA GLU A 60 4.34 12.35 -1.03
C GLU A 60 4.45 11.06 -1.84
N TYR A 61 5.36 11.02 -2.81
CA TYR A 61 5.70 9.80 -3.53
C TYR A 61 6.25 8.71 -2.58
N ASP A 62 7.16 9.08 -1.68
CA ASP A 62 7.69 8.15 -0.67
C ASP A 62 6.59 7.64 0.26
N ARG A 63 5.65 8.50 0.66
CA ARG A 63 4.47 8.10 1.44
C ARG A 63 3.60 7.11 0.67
N HIS A 64 3.30 7.36 -0.60
CA HIS A 64 2.54 6.43 -1.44
C HIS A 64 3.23 5.06 -1.56
N LEU A 65 4.56 5.03 -1.70
CA LEU A 65 5.33 3.78 -1.71
C LEU A 65 5.26 3.03 -0.38
N GLN A 66 5.30 3.74 0.75
CA GLN A 66 5.19 3.15 2.07
C GLN A 66 3.77 2.61 2.35
N GLU A 67 2.75 3.41 2.05
CA GLU A 67 1.36 3.05 2.32
C GLU A 67 0.86 1.90 1.45
N THR A 68 1.26 1.85 0.17
CA THR A 68 0.93 0.73 -0.72
C THR A 68 1.52 -0.59 -0.17
N ARG A 69 2.75 -0.55 0.36
CA ARG A 69 3.38 -1.72 0.99
C ARG A 69 2.73 -2.08 2.33
N LEU A 70 2.30 -1.09 3.11
CA LEU A 70 1.55 -1.30 4.35
C LEU A 70 0.17 -1.92 4.10
N GLN A 71 -0.53 -1.53 3.03
CA GLN A 71 -1.79 -2.17 2.63
C GLN A 71 -1.60 -3.66 2.31
N ALA A 72 -0.51 -4.03 1.64
CA ALA A 72 -0.17 -5.43 1.38
C ALA A 72 0.12 -6.21 2.68
N ILE A 73 0.83 -5.60 3.63
CA ILE A 73 1.08 -6.19 4.96
C ILE A 73 -0.24 -6.34 5.74
N ALA A 74 -1.10 -5.33 5.74
CA ALA A 74 -2.40 -5.37 6.40
C ALA A 74 -3.30 -6.47 5.83
N ALA A 75 -3.31 -6.63 4.49
CA ALA A 75 -4.03 -7.71 3.82
C ALA A 75 -3.48 -9.09 4.20
N ALA A 76 -2.16 -9.24 4.32
CA ALA A 76 -1.53 -10.48 4.76
C ALA A 76 -1.91 -10.83 6.21
N TYR A 77 -1.89 -9.86 7.13
CA TYR A 77 -2.35 -10.04 8.51
C TYR A 77 -3.82 -10.47 8.57
N ALA A 78 -4.71 -9.77 7.86
CA ALA A 78 -6.12 -10.12 7.81
C ALA A 78 -6.36 -11.54 7.27
N ASN A 79 -5.57 -11.97 6.28
CA ASN A 79 -5.65 -13.33 5.74
C ASN A 79 -5.13 -14.38 6.73
N ALA A 80 -4.05 -14.09 7.45
CA ALA A 80 -3.50 -14.95 8.48
C ALA A 80 -4.50 -15.16 9.63
N ASP A 81 -5.13 -14.09 10.11
CA ASP A 81 -6.16 -14.16 11.15
C ASP A 81 -7.36 -15.02 10.73
N ARG A 82 -7.84 -14.83 9.50
CA ARG A 82 -8.92 -15.68 8.95
C ARG A 82 -8.54 -17.16 8.89
N LYS A 83 -7.27 -17.46 8.58
CA LYS A 83 -6.76 -18.83 8.54
C LYS A 83 -6.71 -19.43 9.95
N LEU A 84 -6.18 -18.69 10.93
CA LEU A 84 -6.14 -19.13 12.33
C LEU A 84 -7.54 -19.43 12.88
N VAL A 85 -8.51 -18.56 12.62
CA VAL A 85 -9.91 -18.78 13.01
C VAL A 85 -10.49 -20.03 12.34
N ARG A 86 -10.18 -20.26 11.06
CA ARG A 86 -10.63 -21.46 10.33
C ARG A 86 -10.02 -22.74 10.90
N ASP A 87 -8.73 -22.72 11.19
CA ASP A 87 -8.01 -23.87 11.73
C ASP A 87 -8.47 -24.21 13.15
N ALA A 88 -8.74 -23.19 13.98
CA ALA A 88 -9.36 -23.35 15.30
C ALA A 88 -10.76 -23.98 15.20
N LYS A 89 -11.61 -23.51 14.28
CA LYS A 89 -12.94 -24.11 14.03
C LYS A 89 -12.85 -25.57 13.56
N LYS A 90 -11.87 -25.90 12.72
CA LYS A 90 -11.65 -27.26 12.22
C LYS A 90 -11.16 -28.19 13.33
N SER A 91 -10.31 -27.70 14.23
CA SER A 91 -9.85 -28.44 15.41
C SER A 91 -10.98 -28.69 16.41
N ALA A 92 -11.86 -27.71 16.64
CA ALA A 92 -13.03 -27.84 17.50
C ALA A 92 -14.11 -28.80 16.97
N ALA A 93 -14.19 -29.00 15.65
CA ALA A 93 -15.12 -29.95 15.02
C ALA A 93 -14.65 -31.42 15.03
N ALA A 94 -13.42 -31.70 15.51
CA ALA A 94 -12.82 -33.03 15.50
C ALA A 94 -13.03 -33.96 16.73
N PRO A 95 -13.83 -33.68 17.80
CA PRO A 95 -13.83 -34.55 18.97
C PRO A 95 -14.79 -35.76 18.91
N GLU A 96 -15.75 -35.86 17.98
CA GLU A 96 -16.82 -36.88 18.11
C GLU A 96 -16.55 -38.22 17.38
N ARG A 97 -15.50 -38.34 16.56
CA ARG A 97 -15.29 -39.58 15.77
C ARG A 97 -14.59 -40.71 16.51
N PHE A 98 -14.05 -40.49 17.72
CA PHE A 98 -13.28 -41.51 18.44
C PHE A 98 -14.04 -42.31 19.51
N VAL A 99 -15.27 -41.92 19.89
CA VAL A 99 -15.98 -42.57 21.02
C VAL A 99 -16.80 -43.81 20.61
N LYS A 100 -17.14 -43.98 19.32
CA LYS A 100 -18.00 -45.12 18.88
C LYS A 100 -17.29 -46.47 18.70
N ALA A 101 -15.96 -46.53 18.77
CA ALA A 101 -15.22 -47.77 18.50
C ALA A 101 -14.93 -48.65 19.75
N VAL A 102 -15.17 -48.15 20.97
CA VAL A 102 -14.78 -48.85 22.21
C VAL A 102 -15.94 -49.62 22.88
N SER A 103 -17.18 -49.46 22.41
CA SER A 103 -18.35 -50.04 23.11
C SER A 103 -18.77 -51.45 22.66
N THR A 104 -18.15 -52.06 21.64
CA THR A 104 -18.68 -53.31 21.03
C THR A 104 -17.91 -54.58 21.37
N ASN A 105 -16.93 -54.57 22.27
CA ASN A 105 -16.12 -55.77 22.52
C ASN A 105 -15.81 -56.03 24.00
N ARG A 106 -16.84 -56.29 24.80
CA ARG A 106 -16.72 -57.06 26.05
C ARG A 106 -18.00 -57.86 26.29
N SER A 107 -17.97 -59.14 25.92
CA SER A 107 -18.69 -60.19 26.66
C SER A 107 -17.77 -61.42 26.79
N PRO A 108 -17.76 -62.09 27.96
CA PRO A 108 -16.67 -62.98 28.35
C PRO A 108 -16.92 -64.43 27.93
N LYS A 109 -15.81 -65.18 27.87
CA LYS A 109 -15.74 -66.64 27.74
C LYS A 109 -16.56 -67.32 28.83
N SER A 110 -17.24 -68.41 28.46
CA SER A 110 -17.29 -69.62 29.27
C SER A 110 -17.35 -70.85 28.37
#